data_AF-A0A318MRQ4-F1
#
_entry.id   AF-A0A318MRQ4-F1
#
_cell.length_a   1.000
_cell.length_b   1.000
_cell.length_c   1.000
_cell.angle_alpha   90.00
_cell.angle_beta   90.00
_cell.angle_gamma   90.00
#
_symmetry.space_group_name_H-M   'P 1'
#
loop_
_entity.id
_entity.type
_entity.pdbx_description
1 polymer ?
#
loop_
_entity_poly.entity_id
_entity_poly.type
_entity_poly.pdbx_seq_one_letter_code
_entity_poly.pdbx_strand_id
1 'polypeptide(L)'
;MFCTNCGAKNEPDAQFCTSCGHLMTSADDQSMTLGFDGEKGENEVKESIPTPTTPVLASEEAPEADVGTNADDSFMEADPASEGSNSSDENGNQSRPVSSSKEDTDDMADAEQPTATLSQNEQYMGVESEPSTAADSQFQTQALPNVTASVEQPVAVPVTRKVQRKTVIIWGILIGVAVILIGGYFILKNMVFTPSEQIKTYVSAVSSGNYKRANQLVDPGVANDSRILLTNDYAKNADSRIKNVEIGPLVRNPRGSGYQVRISYTVNGVKQSKPLDIQAAGKQFLIFDSWRIATPLTTTIKVAAPKTVDSLVVNGINVKLAEAGMNKEVVTPPSDSSSSDSSDEMHYSSMDQYTLPVYPGVAKVELPNSKYIQAQQVKLDGSSKVAYIAPQATDALEKGILDQVQQRINECTASTETNKTGCSFSNGTFEDYGGPSYTNIKRTVSSQPSLSELDLSNGEFKTSLIQTNITYQYRFDSESDWEDGRSSASDCLTGTFVIKDGELAVKIDDSGKNYY
;
A
#
# COMPACT_ATOMS: atom_id res chain seq x y z
N MET A 1 -10.98 -30.44 32.31
CA MET A 1 -9.77 -30.34 31.44
C MET A 1 -9.71 -28.98 30.73
N PHE A 2 -8.80 -28.76 29.77
CA PHE A 2 -8.84 -27.61 28.85
C PHE A 2 -9.24 -28.08 27.44
N CYS A 3 -9.99 -27.26 26.69
CA CYS A 3 -10.38 -27.61 25.32
C CYS A 3 -9.23 -27.37 24.34
N THR A 4 -8.84 -28.41 23.60
CA THR A 4 -7.79 -28.37 22.57
C THR A 4 -8.09 -27.39 21.43
N ASN A 5 -9.38 -27.14 21.14
CA ASN A 5 -9.81 -26.26 20.06
C ASN A 5 -9.92 -24.76 20.44
N CYS A 6 -9.99 -24.40 21.73
CA CYS A 6 -10.17 -23.00 22.14
C CYS A 6 -9.52 -22.57 23.46
N GLY A 7 -8.80 -23.46 24.16
CA GLY A 7 -8.11 -23.15 25.43
C GLY A 7 -9.02 -22.96 26.64
N ALA A 8 -10.34 -23.02 26.51
CA ALA A 8 -11.27 -22.83 27.62
C ALA A 8 -11.15 -23.94 28.69
N LYS A 9 -11.24 -23.55 29.97
CA LYS A 9 -11.28 -24.48 31.12
C LYS A 9 -12.68 -25.09 31.23
N ASN A 10 -12.73 -26.41 31.31
CA ASN A 10 -13.94 -27.22 31.42
C ASN A 10 -13.81 -28.19 32.62
N GLU A 11 -14.93 -28.77 33.06
CA GLU A 11 -14.97 -29.81 34.09
C GLU A 11 -14.26 -31.10 33.60
N PRO A 12 -13.88 -32.04 34.48
CA PRO A 12 -13.05 -33.21 34.10
C PRO A 12 -13.75 -34.26 33.22
N ASP A 13 -15.08 -34.27 33.23
CA ASP A 13 -16.00 -35.22 32.61
C ASP A 13 -16.83 -34.59 31.47
N ALA A 14 -16.58 -33.33 31.13
CA ALA A 14 -17.32 -32.58 30.13
C ALA A 14 -17.08 -33.10 28.71
N GLN A 15 -18.02 -33.90 28.18
CA GLN A 15 -18.01 -34.44 26.82
C GLN A 15 -18.00 -33.37 25.70
N PHE A 16 -18.39 -32.13 26.01
CA PHE A 16 -18.38 -31.01 25.07
C PHE A 16 -17.82 -29.76 25.76
N CYS A 17 -17.02 -28.97 25.06
CA CYS A 17 -16.51 -27.72 25.60
C CYS A 17 -17.61 -26.65 25.69
N THR A 18 -17.90 -26.18 26.90
CA THR A 18 -18.99 -25.21 27.19
C THR A 18 -18.85 -23.88 26.44
N SER A 19 -17.61 -23.47 26.11
CA SER A 19 -17.33 -22.21 25.40
C SER A 19 -17.31 -22.31 23.87
N CYS A 20 -17.36 -23.51 23.26
CA CYS A 20 -17.24 -23.65 21.79
C CYS A 20 -17.98 -24.84 21.15
N GLY A 21 -18.62 -25.72 21.95
CA GLY A 21 -19.38 -26.87 21.46
C GLY A 21 -18.54 -28.02 20.87
N HIS A 22 -17.21 -27.94 20.89
CA HIS A 22 -16.35 -29.00 20.38
C HIS A 22 -16.43 -30.26 21.27
N LEU A 23 -16.55 -31.43 20.65
CA LEU A 23 -16.54 -32.72 21.33
C LEU A 23 -15.18 -32.96 21.99
N MET A 24 -15.19 -33.42 23.24
CA MET A 24 -14.01 -33.69 24.04
C MET A 24 -13.82 -35.20 24.12
N THR A 25 -12.93 -35.75 23.28
CA THR A 25 -12.63 -37.19 23.26
C THR A 25 -11.95 -37.63 24.56
N SER A 26 -12.57 -38.55 25.30
CA SER A 26 -11.97 -39.26 26.43
C SER A 26 -10.82 -40.17 25.96
N ALA A 27 -9.75 -40.25 26.75
CA ALA A 27 -8.47 -40.83 26.35
C ALA A 27 -8.39 -42.38 26.39
N ASP A 28 -9.52 -43.07 26.57
CA ASP A 28 -9.58 -44.52 26.85
C ASP A 28 -9.89 -45.40 25.62
N ASP A 29 -10.09 -44.82 24.42
CA ASP A 29 -10.50 -45.58 23.22
C ASP A 29 -9.75 -45.16 21.94
N GLN A 30 -8.43 -45.34 21.93
CA GLN A 30 -7.68 -45.56 20.67
C GLN A 30 -6.65 -46.70 20.77
N SER A 31 -7.03 -47.82 20.16
CA SER A 31 -6.18 -48.92 19.65
C SER A 31 -5.25 -49.65 20.61
N MET A 32 -5.68 -50.87 20.98
CA MET A 32 -4.75 -52.00 20.94
C MET A 32 -4.27 -52.22 19.50
N THR A 33 -3.00 -52.61 19.35
CA THR A 33 -2.46 -53.45 18.26
C THR A 33 -2.96 -53.23 16.82
N LEU A 34 -2.11 -52.65 15.97
CA LEU A 34 -1.49 -53.43 14.89
C LEU A 34 -0.04 -52.95 14.70
N GLY A 35 0.91 -53.88 14.71
CA GLY A 35 2.32 -53.60 14.44
C GLY A 35 2.77 -54.31 13.17
N PHE A 36 3.74 -53.72 12.47
CA PHE A 36 4.54 -54.36 11.44
C PHE A 36 5.94 -53.73 11.43
N ASP A 37 6.98 -54.57 11.39
CA ASP A 37 8.37 -54.15 11.47
C ASP A 37 8.88 -53.47 10.18
N GLY A 38 9.87 -52.57 10.30
CA GLY A 38 10.39 -51.77 9.17
C GLY A 38 11.67 -51.00 9.50
N GLU A 39 12.80 -51.71 9.40
CA GLU A 39 14.22 -51.32 9.57
C GLU A 39 14.66 -49.83 9.65
N LYS A 40 15.51 -49.59 10.66
CA LYS A 40 16.79 -48.85 10.64
C LYS A 40 16.96 -47.63 9.74
N GLY A 41 17.25 -46.50 10.37
CA GLY A 41 17.88 -45.33 9.76
C GLY A 41 18.63 -44.48 10.80
N GLU A 42 19.81 -44.93 11.22
CA GLU A 42 20.70 -44.13 12.08
C GLU A 42 21.22 -42.91 11.30
N ASN A 43 21.11 -41.71 11.88
CA ASN A 43 21.99 -40.60 11.53
C ASN A 43 22.22 -39.72 12.77
N GLU A 44 23.48 -39.34 12.98
CA GLU A 44 23.97 -38.93 14.29
C GLU A 44 23.87 -37.41 14.49
N VAL A 45 23.21 -36.97 15.56
CA VAL A 45 23.23 -35.56 15.98
C VAL A 45 24.56 -35.27 16.68
N LYS A 46 25.39 -34.40 16.08
CA LYS A 46 26.54 -33.79 16.76
C LYS A 46 26.36 -32.28 16.88
N GLU A 47 25.89 -31.88 18.06
CA GLU A 47 25.82 -30.50 18.54
C GLU A 47 27.08 -30.20 19.38
N SER A 48 27.85 -29.14 19.06
CA SER A 48 29.13 -28.89 19.74
C SER A 48 29.66 -27.43 19.69
N ILE A 49 29.04 -26.53 20.45
CA ILE A 49 29.55 -25.20 20.88
C ILE A 49 29.01 -25.01 22.32
N PRO A 50 29.83 -24.77 23.37
CA PRO A 50 30.60 -23.54 23.63
C PRO A 50 32.04 -23.82 24.13
N THR A 51 32.93 -22.90 24.56
CA THR A 51 32.83 -21.62 25.31
C THR A 51 33.95 -20.61 24.94
N PRO A 52 33.90 -19.34 25.41
CA PRO A 52 34.78 -18.25 24.94
C PRO A 52 36.05 -17.99 25.80
N THR A 53 36.99 -17.23 25.23
CA THR A 53 38.10 -16.56 25.95
C THR A 53 38.28 -15.12 25.40
N THR A 54 38.68 -14.18 26.25
CA THR A 54 38.64 -12.72 26.00
C THR A 54 40.05 -12.10 25.73
N PRO A 55 40.26 -10.76 25.74
CA PRO A 55 40.86 -10.04 24.61
C PRO A 55 42.37 -9.74 24.74
N VAL A 56 42.97 -9.16 23.68
CA VAL A 56 44.31 -8.54 23.72
C VAL A 56 44.28 -7.12 23.15
N LEU A 57 45.02 -6.25 23.85
CA LEU A 57 45.32 -4.82 23.74
C LEU A 57 45.26 -4.08 22.39
N ALA A 58 45.12 -2.76 22.52
CA ALA A 58 45.50 -1.75 21.54
C ALA A 58 46.80 -1.01 21.95
N SER A 59 47.49 -0.46 20.95
CA SER A 59 48.59 0.54 20.94
C SER A 59 48.74 0.97 19.47
N GLU A 60 49.16 2.17 19.07
CA GLU A 60 49.78 3.29 19.79
C GLU A 60 49.47 4.62 19.04
N GLU A 61 49.66 5.77 19.69
CA GLU A 61 49.67 7.12 19.06
C GLU A 61 51.08 7.38 18.44
N ALA A 62 51.50 8.48 17.79
CA ALA A 62 51.07 9.89 17.65
C ALA A 62 51.86 10.52 16.45
N PRO A 63 52.07 11.85 16.30
CA PRO A 63 51.16 13.00 16.36
C PRO A 63 51.28 13.97 15.14
N GLU A 64 50.38 14.98 15.12
CA GLU A 64 50.58 16.39 14.71
C GLU A 64 51.29 16.81 13.41
N ALA A 65 50.57 17.63 12.61
CA ALA A 65 51.10 18.84 11.99
C ALA A 65 49.96 19.88 11.85
N ASP A 66 50.01 20.98 12.60
CA ASP A 66 49.01 22.06 12.57
C ASP A 66 49.67 23.41 12.24
N VAL A 67 49.27 24.00 11.12
CA VAL A 67 49.62 25.34 10.62
C VAL A 67 48.46 25.80 9.74
N GLY A 68 47.90 26.99 9.84
CA GLY A 68 48.26 28.13 10.70
C GLY A 68 47.87 29.42 10.00
N THR A 69 46.64 29.91 10.23
CA THR A 69 46.09 31.10 9.58
C THR A 69 46.72 32.39 10.12
N ASN A 70 47.07 33.35 9.24
CA ASN A 70 46.73 34.78 9.40
C ASN A 70 47.25 35.70 8.29
N ALA A 71 46.62 36.88 8.22
CA ALA A 71 47.09 38.16 7.67
C ALA A 71 47.33 38.29 6.15
N ASP A 72 46.36 38.96 5.51
CA ASP A 72 46.53 40.26 4.82
C ASP A 72 47.92 40.65 4.28
N ASP A 73 47.96 41.04 3.01
CA ASP A 73 48.55 42.33 2.64
C ASP A 73 47.75 43.01 1.51
N SER A 74 47.82 44.34 1.41
CA SER A 74 46.96 45.16 0.56
C SER A 74 47.71 45.77 -0.62
N PHE A 75 47.10 45.78 -1.82
CA PHE A 75 47.53 46.68 -2.89
C PHE A 75 46.35 47.22 -3.71
N MET A 76 46.48 48.47 -4.17
CA MET A 76 45.42 49.25 -4.81
C MET A 76 45.71 49.53 -6.29
N GLU A 77 44.64 49.79 -7.03
CA GLU A 77 44.55 50.67 -8.22
C GLU A 77 45.58 50.52 -9.37
N ALA A 78 45.08 50.21 -10.58
CA ALA A 78 44.83 51.27 -11.58
C ALA A 78 44.16 50.72 -12.86
N ASP A 79 43.09 51.38 -13.30
CA ASP A 79 42.71 51.42 -14.73
C ASP A 79 43.73 52.30 -15.50
N PRO A 80 43.83 52.14 -16.83
CA PRO A 80 43.29 53.23 -17.64
C PRO A 80 42.60 52.79 -18.94
N ALA A 81 41.57 53.55 -19.33
CA ALA A 81 41.13 53.67 -20.72
C ALA A 81 42.10 54.60 -21.51
N SER A 82 42.08 54.77 -22.84
CA SER A 82 41.03 54.53 -23.85
C SER A 82 41.67 54.47 -25.27
N GLU A 83 40.89 54.78 -26.32
CA GLU A 83 41.27 54.90 -27.74
C GLU A 83 41.54 53.57 -28.50
N GLY A 84 41.11 53.39 -29.76
CA GLY A 84 40.22 54.22 -30.58
C GLY A 84 40.26 53.86 -32.09
N SER A 85 39.21 54.26 -32.83
CA SER A 85 39.04 54.16 -34.31
C SER A 85 38.60 52.81 -34.90
N ASN A 86 37.78 52.71 -35.97
CA ASN A 86 36.44 53.27 -36.30
C ASN A 86 36.21 53.34 -37.83
N SER A 87 35.30 52.53 -38.38
CA SER A 87 34.58 52.73 -39.66
C SER A 87 33.50 51.62 -39.79
N SER A 88 32.19 51.89 -39.69
CA SER A 88 31.30 52.64 -40.60
C SER A 88 30.75 51.79 -41.76
N ASP A 89 29.43 51.54 -41.75
CA ASP A 89 28.48 52.07 -42.76
C ASP A 89 27.01 51.87 -42.28
N GLU A 90 26.04 52.53 -42.93
CA GLU A 90 24.74 52.92 -42.35
C GLU A 90 23.51 52.09 -42.80
N ASN A 91 22.38 52.15 -42.07
CA ASN A 91 21.19 53.00 -42.41
C ASN A 91 19.86 52.59 -41.67
N GLY A 92 19.03 53.57 -41.26
CA GLY A 92 17.59 53.42 -40.86
C GLY A 92 17.28 52.84 -39.46
N ASN A 93 16.80 53.53 -38.41
CA ASN A 93 15.95 54.74 -38.24
C ASN A 93 14.46 54.45 -38.61
N GLN A 94 13.40 54.53 -37.77
CA GLN A 94 13.18 55.09 -36.41
C GLN A 94 12.16 54.29 -35.56
N SER A 95 12.18 54.49 -34.23
CA SER A 95 11.15 54.05 -33.27
C SER A 95 10.07 55.12 -33.01
N ARG A 96 8.82 54.71 -32.72
CA ARG A 96 7.82 55.54 -32.00
C ARG A 96 6.97 54.69 -31.04
N PRO A 97 6.40 55.29 -29.96
CA PRO A 97 5.81 54.55 -28.84
C PRO A 97 4.28 54.40 -28.91
N VAL A 98 3.74 53.55 -28.03
CA VAL A 98 2.30 53.48 -27.70
C VAL A 98 2.01 54.33 -26.47
N SER A 99 0.90 55.08 -26.48
CA SER A 99 0.41 55.91 -25.37
C SER A 99 -1.00 55.48 -24.97
N SER A 100 -1.38 55.74 -23.72
CA SER A 100 -2.77 55.60 -23.25
C SER A 100 -3.64 56.79 -23.67
N SER A 101 -4.95 56.54 -23.81
CA SER A 101 -6.05 57.52 -23.72
C SER A 101 -7.35 56.81 -23.27
N LYS A 102 -8.40 57.57 -22.95
CA LYS A 102 -9.63 57.14 -22.27
C LYS A 102 -10.82 57.99 -22.75
N GLU A 103 -12.01 57.79 -22.15
CA GLU A 103 -13.30 58.51 -22.37
C GLU A 103 -14.04 58.01 -23.64
N ASP A 104 -15.24 57.38 -23.55
CA ASP A 104 -16.62 57.85 -23.21
C ASP A 104 -17.33 58.49 -24.45
N THR A 105 -18.64 58.38 -24.74
CA THR A 105 -19.90 58.29 -23.95
C THR A 105 -21.08 57.59 -24.68
N ASP A 106 -22.05 57.02 -23.92
CA ASP A 106 -23.52 56.87 -24.17
C ASP A 106 -24.06 56.09 -25.42
N ASP A 107 -25.32 55.56 -25.48
CA ASP A 107 -26.56 55.80 -24.71
C ASP A 107 -27.48 54.52 -24.59
N MET A 108 -28.59 54.61 -23.84
CA MET A 108 -29.67 53.66 -23.47
C MET A 108 -30.17 52.62 -24.52
N ALA A 109 -30.82 51.47 -24.20
CA ALA A 109 -31.39 50.87 -22.96
C ALA A 109 -31.33 49.29 -23.05
N ASP A 110 -32.13 48.38 -22.46
CA ASP A 110 -33.44 48.37 -21.75
C ASP A 110 -33.69 47.03 -20.97
N ALA A 111 -34.77 46.97 -20.18
CA ALA A 111 -35.48 45.81 -19.58
C ALA A 111 -34.85 45.04 -18.37
N GLU A 112 -35.69 44.72 -17.37
CA GLU A 112 -35.30 44.32 -16.00
C GLU A 112 -35.79 42.92 -15.55
N GLN A 113 -34.95 42.23 -14.73
CA GLN A 113 -35.22 41.43 -13.49
C GLN A 113 -36.49 40.52 -13.31
N PRO A 114 -36.62 39.72 -12.20
CA PRO A 114 -35.67 39.44 -11.10
C PRO A 114 -35.38 37.94 -10.81
N THR A 115 -34.28 37.71 -10.10
CA THR A 115 -33.97 36.46 -9.36
C THR A 115 -34.89 36.28 -8.14
N ALA A 116 -35.26 35.04 -7.82
CA ALA A 116 -36.03 34.73 -6.60
C ALA A 116 -35.12 34.32 -5.42
N THR A 117 -35.21 35.08 -4.32
CA THR A 117 -34.60 34.76 -3.02
C THR A 117 -35.70 34.52 -2.00
N LEU A 118 -35.60 33.48 -1.16
CA LEU A 118 -36.52 33.25 -0.05
C LEU A 118 -35.77 33.20 1.28
N SER A 119 -35.91 34.27 2.06
CA SER A 119 -35.52 34.34 3.47
C SER A 119 -36.76 34.18 4.36
N GLN A 120 -36.52 33.92 5.64
CA GLN A 120 -37.50 33.94 6.72
C GLN A 120 -38.12 35.35 6.89
N ASN A 121 -39.30 35.41 7.50
CA ASN A 121 -39.75 36.59 8.25
C ASN A 121 -40.77 36.17 9.32
N GLU A 122 -40.89 36.98 10.38
CA GLU A 122 -41.51 36.57 11.65
C GLU A 122 -42.68 37.46 12.10
N GLN A 123 -43.68 36.81 12.73
CA GLN A 123 -44.53 37.27 13.85
C GLN A 123 -45.41 38.54 13.73
N TYR A 124 -46.60 38.51 14.35
CA TYR A 124 -46.91 39.27 15.59
C TYR A 124 -48.29 38.90 16.18
N MET A 125 -48.30 38.50 17.47
CA MET A 125 -49.28 38.74 18.59
C MET A 125 -50.81 38.81 18.33
N GLY A 126 -51.71 38.28 19.16
CA GLY A 126 -51.66 37.55 20.46
C GLY A 126 -52.96 36.71 20.65
N VAL A 127 -53.44 36.27 21.81
CA VAL A 127 -53.18 36.62 23.23
C VAL A 127 -53.51 35.40 24.16
N GLU A 128 -52.61 35.11 25.10
CA GLU A 128 -52.78 34.59 26.49
C GLU A 128 -53.95 33.64 26.90
N SER A 129 -53.62 32.42 27.37
CA SER A 129 -53.88 31.97 28.77
C SER A 129 -53.47 30.50 29.04
N GLU A 130 -53.00 30.23 30.27
CA GLU A 130 -52.62 28.92 30.84
C GLU A 130 -53.68 28.45 31.89
N PRO A 131 -53.47 27.35 32.66
CA PRO A 131 -53.11 25.97 32.31
C PRO A 131 -54.14 24.95 32.89
N SER A 132 -53.90 23.63 32.76
CA SER A 132 -54.47 22.65 33.72
C SER A 132 -53.64 21.37 33.88
N THR A 133 -53.67 20.82 35.09
CA THR A 133 -52.79 19.75 35.59
C THR A 133 -53.41 18.35 35.55
N ALA A 134 -52.52 17.36 35.52
CA ALA A 134 -52.59 16.05 36.19
C ALA A 134 -53.93 15.48 36.74
N ALA A 135 -54.26 14.29 36.22
CA ALA A 135 -54.42 13.02 36.97
C ALA A 135 -55.56 12.78 38.00
N ASP A 136 -55.81 11.47 38.16
CA ASP A 136 -56.55 10.75 39.22
C ASP A 136 -58.10 10.76 39.18
N SER A 137 -58.67 9.65 39.66
CA SER A 137 -60.10 9.38 39.84
C SER A 137 -60.28 8.08 40.64
N GLN A 138 -60.43 8.19 41.96
CA GLN A 138 -60.71 7.07 42.86
C GLN A 138 -62.18 7.08 43.36
N PHE A 139 -62.62 5.90 43.85
CA PHE A 139 -63.62 5.59 44.90
C PHE A 139 -64.62 6.68 45.40
N GLN A 140 -65.87 6.37 45.79
CA GLN A 140 -66.38 5.16 46.47
C GLN A 140 -67.93 5.02 46.44
N THR A 141 -68.42 3.82 46.77
CA THR A 141 -69.77 3.37 47.21
C THR A 141 -70.97 4.32 47.37
N GLN A 142 -72.15 3.85 46.92
CA GLN A 142 -73.47 4.02 47.58
C GLN A 142 -74.29 2.70 47.57
N ALA A 143 -75.49 2.68 48.19
CA ALA A 143 -76.05 1.50 48.89
C ALA A 143 -77.19 0.70 48.20
N LEU A 144 -77.60 -0.42 48.83
CA LEU A 144 -78.69 -1.32 48.43
C LEU A 144 -80.09 -0.67 48.53
N PRO A 145 -81.08 -1.25 47.84
CA PRO A 145 -82.13 -1.97 48.58
C PRO A 145 -82.33 -3.45 48.15
N ASN A 146 -83.20 -4.17 48.87
CA ASN A 146 -83.36 -5.63 48.84
C ASN A 146 -84.76 -6.06 48.37
N VAL A 147 -84.86 -7.00 47.41
CA VAL A 147 -86.06 -7.81 47.14
C VAL A 147 -85.67 -9.22 46.69
N THR A 148 -86.37 -10.24 47.21
CA THR A 148 -86.20 -11.66 46.89
C THR A 148 -87.14 -12.14 45.78
N ALA A 149 -86.65 -12.98 44.86
CA ALA A 149 -87.47 -13.93 44.08
C ALA A 149 -86.63 -15.16 43.70
N SER A 150 -87.26 -16.34 43.62
CA SER A 150 -86.62 -17.61 43.25
C SER A 150 -87.21 -18.15 41.96
N VAL A 151 -86.36 -18.71 41.08
CA VAL A 151 -86.76 -19.49 39.90
C VAL A 151 -85.78 -20.66 39.76
N GLU A 152 -86.31 -21.86 39.56
CA GLU A 152 -85.54 -23.10 39.47
C GLU A 152 -84.81 -23.26 38.12
N GLN A 153 -83.71 -24.03 38.10
CA GLN A 153 -83.07 -24.51 36.87
C GLN A 153 -83.13 -26.05 36.80
N PRO A 154 -83.31 -26.64 35.60
CA PRO A 154 -83.51 -28.07 35.44
C PRO A 154 -82.22 -28.89 35.67
N VAL A 155 -82.41 -30.13 36.13
CA VAL A 155 -81.31 -31.08 36.43
C VAL A 155 -80.60 -31.55 35.17
N ALA A 156 -79.28 -31.33 35.09
CA ALA A 156 -78.42 -31.93 34.08
C ALA A 156 -77.72 -33.20 34.61
N VAL A 157 -77.84 -34.32 33.89
CA VAL A 157 -77.28 -35.62 34.32
C VAL A 157 -75.78 -35.73 33.94
N PRO A 158 -74.87 -36.04 34.88
CA PRO A 158 -73.44 -36.11 34.60
C PRO A 158 -73.03 -37.43 33.91
N VAL A 159 -72.70 -37.37 32.61
CA VAL A 159 -72.09 -38.50 31.89
C VAL A 159 -70.61 -38.64 32.29
N THR A 160 -70.32 -39.60 33.16
CA THR A 160 -68.98 -39.80 33.76
C THR A 160 -67.98 -40.48 32.81
N ARG A 161 -67.44 -39.74 31.84
CA ARG A 161 -66.31 -40.22 31.02
C ARG A 161 -65.03 -40.30 31.86
N LYS A 162 -64.73 -41.48 32.43
CA LYS A 162 -63.49 -41.79 33.17
C LYS A 162 -62.24 -41.63 32.28
N VAL A 163 -61.70 -40.42 32.18
CA VAL A 163 -60.35 -40.20 31.64
C VAL A 163 -59.35 -40.81 32.62
N GLN A 164 -58.49 -41.72 32.14
CA GLN A 164 -57.51 -42.38 33.00
C GLN A 164 -56.47 -41.35 33.49
N ARG A 165 -56.30 -41.22 34.82
CA ARG A 165 -55.43 -40.19 35.43
C ARG A 165 -53.99 -40.20 34.88
N LYS A 166 -53.47 -41.37 34.48
CA LYS A 166 -52.13 -41.49 33.87
C LYS A 166 -52.00 -40.69 32.58
N THR A 167 -53.02 -40.70 31.70
CA THR A 167 -52.97 -40.00 30.40
C THR A 167 -52.95 -38.48 30.57
N VAL A 168 -53.70 -37.95 31.53
CA VAL A 168 -53.71 -36.50 31.84
C VAL A 168 -52.34 -36.04 32.38
N ILE A 169 -51.70 -36.84 33.23
CA ILE A 169 -50.35 -36.54 33.75
C ILE A 169 -49.32 -36.57 32.61
N ILE A 170 -49.38 -37.55 31.72
CA ILE A 170 -48.46 -37.64 30.56
C ILE A 170 -48.62 -36.41 29.64
N TRP A 171 -49.84 -36.01 29.29
CA TRP A 171 -50.07 -34.79 28.50
C TRP A 171 -49.67 -33.51 29.25
N GLY A 172 -49.90 -33.42 30.56
CA GLY A 172 -49.45 -32.30 31.38
C GLY A 172 -47.92 -32.15 31.39
N ILE A 173 -47.19 -33.27 31.51
CA ILE A 173 -45.72 -33.30 31.41
C ILE A 173 -45.26 -32.93 29.99
N LEU A 174 -45.88 -33.49 28.94
CA LEU A 174 -45.53 -33.16 27.55
C LEU A 174 -45.77 -31.67 27.24
N ILE A 175 -46.86 -31.09 27.71
CA ILE A 175 -47.15 -29.65 27.53
C ILE A 175 -46.20 -28.79 28.38
N GLY A 176 -45.90 -29.19 29.62
CA GLY A 176 -44.91 -28.50 30.46
C GLY A 176 -43.50 -28.50 29.84
N VAL A 177 -43.04 -29.66 29.37
CA VAL A 177 -41.77 -29.80 28.64
C VAL A 177 -41.80 -29.02 27.32
N ALA A 178 -42.90 -29.04 26.58
CA ALA A 178 -43.03 -28.23 25.37
C ALA A 178 -42.97 -26.73 25.66
N VAL A 179 -43.62 -26.23 26.72
CA VAL A 179 -43.56 -24.82 27.14
C VAL A 179 -42.15 -24.44 27.61
N ILE A 180 -41.44 -25.32 28.32
CA ILE A 180 -40.03 -25.10 28.71
C ILE A 180 -39.12 -25.08 27.47
N LEU A 181 -39.32 -26.00 26.52
CA LEU A 181 -38.57 -26.04 25.26
C LEU A 181 -38.88 -24.83 24.36
N ILE A 182 -40.13 -24.33 24.35
CA ILE A 182 -40.53 -23.13 23.60
C ILE A 182 -39.97 -21.86 24.27
N GLY A 183 -40.02 -21.76 25.60
CA GLY A 183 -39.40 -20.66 26.35
C GLY A 183 -37.89 -20.63 26.15
N GLY A 184 -37.23 -21.78 26.30
CA GLY A 184 -35.81 -21.95 25.99
C GLY A 184 -35.50 -21.62 24.53
N TYR A 185 -36.33 -22.07 23.58
CA TYR A 185 -36.21 -21.72 22.15
C TYR A 185 -36.25 -20.21 21.92
N PHE A 186 -37.19 -19.47 22.51
CA PHE A 186 -37.22 -18.00 22.37
C PHE A 186 -36.00 -17.31 22.99
N ILE A 187 -35.50 -17.80 24.13
CA ILE A 187 -34.31 -17.25 24.79
C ILE A 187 -33.04 -17.53 23.97
N LEU A 188 -32.80 -18.78 23.56
CA LEU A 188 -31.62 -19.16 22.76
C LEU A 188 -31.67 -18.57 21.34
N LYS A 189 -32.86 -18.45 20.73
CA LYS A 189 -33.04 -17.83 19.41
C LYS A 189 -32.60 -16.36 19.40
N ASN A 190 -32.84 -15.63 20.49
CA ASN A 190 -32.40 -14.24 20.60
C ASN A 190 -30.92 -14.09 21.00
N MET A 191 -30.36 -15.01 21.81
CA MET A 191 -28.97 -14.90 22.29
C MET A 191 -27.90 -15.59 21.41
N VAL A 192 -28.19 -16.75 20.82
CA VAL A 192 -27.16 -17.66 20.26
C VAL A 192 -27.17 -17.72 18.73
N PHE A 193 -28.31 -17.47 18.09
CA PHE A 193 -28.48 -17.65 16.63
C PHE A 193 -28.75 -16.35 15.86
N THR A 194 -28.35 -15.20 16.43
CA THR A 194 -28.26 -13.94 15.68
C THR A 194 -26.84 -13.77 15.09
N PRO A 195 -26.67 -13.09 13.94
CA PRO A 195 -25.33 -12.91 13.34
C PRO A 195 -24.39 -12.02 14.19
N SER A 196 -24.92 -11.38 15.23
CA SER A 196 -24.23 -10.43 16.12
C SER A 196 -22.88 -10.91 16.63
N GLU A 197 -22.77 -12.16 17.11
CA GLU A 197 -21.51 -12.69 17.64
C GLU A 197 -20.47 -13.00 16.56
N GLN A 198 -20.90 -13.42 15.36
CA GLN A 198 -20.02 -13.56 14.20
C GLN A 198 -19.47 -12.19 13.77
N ILE A 199 -20.33 -11.17 13.69
CA ILE A 199 -19.96 -9.79 13.37
C ILE A 199 -18.96 -9.25 14.40
N LYS A 200 -19.25 -9.36 15.70
CA LYS A 200 -18.33 -8.95 16.78
C LYS A 200 -16.97 -9.64 16.66
N THR A 201 -16.96 -10.97 16.48
CA THR A 201 -15.72 -11.75 16.39
C THR A 201 -14.88 -11.35 15.16
N TYR A 202 -15.52 -11.13 14.02
CA TYR A 202 -14.85 -10.67 12.79
C TYR A 202 -14.31 -9.25 12.92
N VAL A 203 -15.15 -8.30 13.34
CA VAL A 203 -14.78 -6.89 13.53
C VAL A 203 -13.67 -6.75 14.58
N SER A 204 -13.71 -7.55 15.66
CA SER A 204 -12.63 -7.62 16.66
C SER A 204 -11.34 -8.24 16.10
N ALA A 205 -11.42 -9.28 15.27
CA ALA A 205 -10.24 -9.83 14.61
C ALA A 205 -9.57 -8.80 13.67
N VAL A 206 -10.35 -7.98 12.96
CA VAL A 206 -9.82 -6.88 12.13
C VAL A 206 -9.26 -5.74 12.99
N SER A 207 -9.96 -5.28 14.02
CA SER A 207 -9.48 -4.15 14.85
C SER A 207 -8.25 -4.49 15.71
N SER A 208 -8.12 -5.74 16.14
CA SER A 208 -6.94 -6.24 16.85
C SER A 208 -5.73 -6.54 15.95
N GLY A 209 -5.88 -6.51 14.63
CA GLY A 209 -4.83 -6.87 13.67
C GLY A 209 -4.65 -8.38 13.47
N ASN A 210 -5.57 -9.22 13.97
CA ASN A 210 -5.53 -10.66 13.79
C ASN A 210 -6.20 -11.07 12.46
N TYR A 211 -5.62 -10.62 11.35
CA TYR A 211 -6.16 -10.85 10.00
C TYR A 211 -6.20 -12.33 9.61
N LYS A 212 -5.30 -13.17 10.14
CA LYS A 212 -5.38 -14.64 10.03
C LYS A 212 -6.71 -15.17 10.57
N ARG A 213 -7.17 -14.66 11.73
CA ARG A 213 -8.48 -15.01 12.29
C ARG A 213 -9.64 -14.38 11.50
N ALA A 214 -9.47 -13.18 10.97
CA ALA A 214 -10.47 -12.52 10.13
C ALA A 214 -10.72 -13.30 8.83
N ASN A 215 -9.66 -13.72 8.12
CA ASN A 215 -9.74 -14.49 6.88
C ASN A 215 -10.31 -15.91 7.08
N GLN A 216 -10.26 -16.46 8.30
CA GLN A 216 -10.92 -17.71 8.68
C GLN A 216 -12.42 -17.55 8.97
N LEU A 217 -12.91 -16.32 9.18
CA LEU A 217 -14.31 -16.01 9.45
C LEU A 217 -15.05 -15.55 8.19
N VAL A 218 -14.35 -14.81 7.33
CA VAL A 218 -14.89 -14.23 6.10
C VAL A 218 -13.80 -14.31 5.03
N ASP A 219 -14.13 -14.84 3.86
CA ASP A 219 -13.23 -14.80 2.71
C ASP A 219 -12.96 -13.33 2.33
N PRO A 220 -11.71 -12.87 2.27
CA PRO A 220 -11.40 -11.49 1.87
C PRO A 220 -11.78 -11.15 0.43
N GLY A 221 -12.18 -12.12 -0.41
CA GLY A 221 -12.70 -11.88 -1.76
C GLY A 221 -11.63 -11.54 -2.80
N VAL A 222 -10.41 -12.03 -2.57
CA VAL A 222 -9.16 -11.66 -3.26
C VAL A 222 -8.41 -12.94 -3.65
N ALA A 223 -7.74 -12.98 -4.81
CA ALA A 223 -6.92 -14.14 -5.21
C ALA A 223 -5.74 -14.35 -4.24
N ASN A 224 -5.35 -15.61 -3.96
CA ASN A 224 -4.43 -15.94 -2.86
C ASN A 224 -3.05 -15.23 -2.97
N ASP A 225 -2.59 -15.13 -4.22
CA ASP A 225 -1.44 -14.39 -4.75
C ASP A 225 -1.39 -12.97 -4.17
N SER A 226 -2.50 -12.23 -4.28
CA SER A 226 -2.62 -10.84 -3.83
C SER A 226 -2.88 -10.70 -2.32
N ARG A 227 -2.98 -11.80 -1.53
CA ARG A 227 -3.30 -11.73 -0.08
C ARG A 227 -2.10 -11.38 0.82
N ILE A 228 -0.93 -11.05 0.27
CA ILE A 228 0.32 -10.83 1.04
C ILE A 228 0.18 -9.81 2.19
N LEU A 229 -0.64 -8.77 2.02
CA LEU A 229 -0.91 -7.74 3.04
C LEU A 229 -2.11 -8.04 3.95
N LEU A 230 -2.84 -9.15 3.72
CA LEU A 230 -3.99 -9.58 4.54
C LEU A 230 -3.53 -10.48 5.70
N THR A 231 -2.36 -10.18 6.26
CA THR A 231 -1.60 -10.96 7.24
C THR A 231 -1.44 -10.18 8.55
N ASN A 232 -1.19 -10.87 9.66
CA ASN A 232 -1.09 -10.22 10.98
C ASN A 232 0.07 -9.20 11.03
N ASP A 233 1.12 -9.38 10.24
CA ASP A 233 2.31 -8.53 10.24
C ASP A 233 2.03 -7.12 9.69
N TYR A 234 1.12 -6.95 8.73
CA TYR A 234 0.67 -5.63 8.24
C TYR A 234 0.10 -4.77 9.37
N ALA A 235 -0.51 -5.42 10.37
CA ALA A 235 -1.11 -4.81 11.54
C ALA A 235 -0.30 -5.03 12.83
N LYS A 236 0.98 -5.44 12.74
CA LYS A 236 1.86 -5.67 13.89
C LYS A 236 1.96 -4.43 14.77
N ASN A 237 2.12 -3.27 14.15
CA ASN A 237 2.11 -1.96 14.80
C ASN A 237 0.68 -1.54 15.17
N ALA A 238 0.44 -1.18 16.44
CA ALA A 238 -0.89 -0.80 16.92
C ALA A 238 -1.45 0.47 16.24
N ASP A 239 -0.59 1.41 15.85
CA ASP A 239 -1.00 2.64 15.16
C ASP A 239 -1.33 2.45 13.68
N SER A 240 -0.96 1.31 13.08
CA SER A 240 -1.43 0.92 11.74
C SER A 240 -2.87 0.39 11.75
N ARG A 241 -3.50 0.18 12.92
CA ARG A 241 -4.84 -0.42 13.05
C ARG A 241 -5.95 0.64 13.07
N ILE A 242 -7.16 0.22 12.71
CA ILE A 242 -8.38 0.99 12.99
C ILE A 242 -8.60 1.18 14.49
N LYS A 243 -9.04 2.37 14.88
CA LYS A 243 -9.39 2.74 16.25
C LYS A 243 -10.89 3.09 16.34
N ASN A 244 -11.40 3.31 17.55
CA ASN A 244 -12.78 3.77 17.82
C ASN A 244 -13.86 3.01 17.03
N VAL A 245 -13.85 1.67 17.10
CA VAL A 245 -14.69 0.82 16.25
C VAL A 245 -16.07 0.62 16.86
N GLU A 246 -17.11 1.02 16.13
CA GLU A 246 -18.51 0.95 16.51
C GLU A 246 -19.27 0.00 15.56
N ILE A 247 -20.06 -0.92 16.11
CA ILE A 247 -20.96 -1.80 15.36
C ILE A 247 -22.36 -1.20 15.45
N GLY A 248 -22.88 -0.70 14.33
CA GLY A 248 -24.22 -0.12 14.25
C GLY A 248 -25.37 -1.13 14.42
N PRO A 249 -26.63 -0.68 14.36
CA PRO A 249 -27.78 -1.58 14.41
C PRO A 249 -27.81 -2.51 13.19
N LEU A 250 -28.25 -3.76 13.41
CA LEU A 250 -28.51 -4.73 12.36
C LEU A 250 -29.87 -4.39 11.69
N VAL A 251 -29.83 -3.95 10.44
CA VAL A 251 -31.03 -3.62 9.66
C VAL A 251 -31.29 -4.68 8.57
N ARG A 252 -32.53 -4.81 8.09
CA ARG A 252 -32.82 -5.60 6.88
C ARG A 252 -32.06 -4.99 5.70
N ASN A 253 -31.46 -5.83 4.85
CA ASN A 253 -30.69 -5.33 3.71
C ASN A 253 -31.62 -4.57 2.72
N PRO A 254 -31.36 -3.29 2.38
CA PRO A 254 -32.20 -2.54 1.45
C PRO A 254 -32.05 -2.98 -0.02
N ARG A 255 -31.03 -3.79 -0.35
CA ARG A 255 -30.73 -4.25 -1.72
C ARG A 255 -31.02 -5.73 -1.98
N GLY A 256 -31.57 -6.47 -1.01
CA GLY A 256 -31.78 -7.91 -1.19
C GLY A 256 -32.23 -8.65 0.07
N SER A 257 -31.99 -9.95 0.10
CA SER A 257 -32.30 -10.81 1.26
C SER A 257 -31.23 -10.71 2.35
N GLY A 258 -31.61 -11.08 3.58
CA GLY A 258 -30.72 -11.00 4.75
C GLY A 258 -30.67 -9.62 5.39
N TYR A 259 -29.52 -9.31 5.99
CA TYR A 259 -29.31 -8.13 6.84
C TYR A 259 -28.09 -7.32 6.38
N GLN A 260 -27.98 -6.10 6.88
CA GLN A 260 -26.81 -5.24 6.75
C GLN A 260 -26.49 -4.61 8.12
N VAL A 261 -25.21 -4.41 8.41
CA VAL A 261 -24.74 -3.64 9.57
C VAL A 261 -23.72 -2.62 9.09
N ARG A 262 -23.72 -1.42 9.66
CA ARG A 262 -22.69 -0.41 9.38
C ARG A 262 -21.61 -0.49 10.46
N ILE A 263 -20.36 -0.71 10.06
CA ILE A 263 -19.20 -0.66 10.94
C ILE A 263 -18.56 0.71 10.77
N SER A 264 -18.52 1.50 11.83
CA SER A 264 -17.80 2.79 11.88
C SER A 264 -16.47 2.62 12.60
N TYR A 265 -15.45 3.37 12.20
CA TYR A 265 -14.11 3.31 12.79
C TYR A 265 -13.31 4.59 12.47
N THR A 266 -12.14 4.77 13.08
CA THR A 266 -11.18 5.80 12.70
C THR A 266 -9.90 5.23 12.11
N VAL A 267 -9.37 5.88 11.08
CA VAL A 267 -8.02 5.70 10.54
C VAL A 267 -7.32 7.06 10.63
N ASN A 268 -6.14 7.12 11.27
CA ASN A 268 -5.41 8.38 11.51
C ASN A 268 -6.29 9.51 12.12
N GLY A 269 -7.28 9.16 12.95
CA GLY A 269 -8.29 10.08 13.50
C GLY A 269 -9.50 10.38 12.59
N VAL A 270 -9.37 10.21 11.28
CA VAL A 270 -10.46 10.39 10.31
C VAL A 270 -11.53 9.31 10.48
N LYS A 271 -12.80 9.70 10.68
CA LYS A 271 -13.92 8.75 10.74
C LYS A 271 -14.24 8.17 9.36
N GLN A 272 -14.43 6.86 9.33
CA GLN A 272 -14.79 6.06 8.16
C GLN A 272 -15.95 5.11 8.54
N SER A 273 -16.73 4.64 7.57
CA SER A 273 -17.70 3.57 7.82
C SER A 273 -17.93 2.69 6.60
N LYS A 274 -18.02 1.37 6.81
CA LYS A 274 -18.29 0.39 5.75
C LYS A 274 -19.52 -0.45 6.10
N PRO A 275 -20.44 -0.71 5.16
CA PRO A 275 -21.48 -1.72 5.36
C PRO A 275 -20.88 -3.13 5.26
N LEU A 276 -21.29 -4.02 6.16
CA LEU A 276 -21.18 -5.46 6.00
C LEU A 276 -22.58 -6.02 5.73
N ASP A 277 -22.69 -6.83 4.68
CA ASP A 277 -23.90 -7.54 4.30
C ASP A 277 -23.86 -8.96 4.88
N ILE A 278 -24.97 -9.42 5.46
CA ILE A 278 -25.10 -10.73 6.09
C ILE A 278 -26.17 -11.53 5.35
N GLN A 279 -25.80 -12.72 4.89
CA GLN A 279 -26.68 -13.64 4.17
C GLN A 279 -26.95 -14.90 5.00
N ALA A 280 -28.09 -15.54 4.74
CA ALA A 280 -28.35 -16.88 5.26
C ALA A 280 -27.37 -17.88 4.62
N ALA A 281 -26.82 -18.78 5.44
CA ALA A 281 -25.85 -19.81 5.07
C ALA A 281 -26.44 -21.23 5.17
N GLY A 282 -27.78 -21.35 5.19
CA GLY A 282 -28.50 -22.60 5.39
C GLY A 282 -29.24 -22.66 6.73
N LYS A 283 -29.31 -23.86 7.31
CA LYS A 283 -29.93 -24.12 8.62
C LYS A 283 -28.96 -24.88 9.54
N GLN A 284 -28.77 -24.38 10.76
CA GLN A 284 -28.08 -25.11 11.83
C GLN A 284 -29.11 -25.82 12.73
N PHE A 285 -28.81 -27.05 13.13
CA PHE A 285 -29.73 -27.93 13.88
C PHE A 285 -31.14 -28.03 13.26
N LEU A 286 -31.22 -28.01 11.92
CA LEU A 286 -32.44 -28.02 11.08
C LEU A 286 -33.38 -26.81 11.22
N ILE A 287 -33.42 -26.12 12.36
CA ILE A 287 -34.45 -25.10 12.68
C ILE A 287 -33.93 -23.66 12.82
N PHE A 288 -32.64 -23.45 13.06
CA PHE A 288 -32.06 -22.11 13.21
C PHE A 288 -31.42 -21.66 11.91
N ASP A 289 -31.61 -20.41 11.50
CA ASP A 289 -30.86 -19.83 10.38
C ASP A 289 -29.37 -19.76 10.74
N SER A 290 -28.52 -20.38 9.92
CA SER A 290 -27.09 -20.08 9.96
C SER A 290 -26.83 -18.81 9.15
N TRP A 291 -25.86 -18.01 9.58
CA TRP A 291 -25.49 -16.76 8.93
C TRP A 291 -24.04 -16.80 8.45
N ARG A 292 -23.76 -16.02 7.41
CA ARG A 292 -22.40 -15.68 6.97
C ARG A 292 -22.34 -14.19 6.66
N ILE A 293 -21.19 -13.58 6.95
CA ILE A 293 -20.85 -12.25 6.42
C ILE A 293 -20.47 -12.46 4.95
N ALA A 294 -21.13 -11.73 4.05
CA ALA A 294 -21.02 -11.91 2.60
C ALA A 294 -20.12 -10.85 1.93
N THR A 295 -19.94 -9.69 2.56
CA THR A 295 -18.97 -8.68 2.14
C THR A 295 -17.89 -8.52 3.21
N PRO A 296 -16.59 -8.67 2.90
CA PRO A 296 -15.51 -8.49 3.87
C PRO A 296 -15.25 -7.02 4.21
N LEU A 297 -14.56 -6.76 5.33
CA LEU A 297 -14.06 -5.42 5.67
C LEU A 297 -12.89 -4.96 4.79
N THR A 298 -12.27 -5.84 4.00
CA THR A 298 -11.13 -5.52 3.12
C THR A 298 -11.40 -4.33 2.21
N THR A 299 -10.37 -3.54 1.98
CA THR A 299 -10.35 -2.34 1.14
C THR A 299 -9.10 -2.38 0.27
N THR A 300 -8.82 -1.33 -0.47
CA THR A 300 -7.63 -1.22 -1.31
C THR A 300 -6.87 0.05 -1.00
N ILE A 301 -5.55 -0.02 -1.15
CA ILE A 301 -4.68 1.14 -1.33
C ILE A 301 -4.15 1.13 -2.77
N LYS A 302 -3.80 2.30 -3.29
CA LYS A 302 -3.09 2.44 -4.57
C LYS A 302 -1.65 2.85 -4.27
N VAL A 303 -0.70 2.24 -4.96
CA VAL A 303 0.73 2.59 -4.94
C VAL A 303 1.19 2.82 -6.37
N ALA A 304 2.08 3.76 -6.61
CA ALA A 304 2.66 4.04 -7.92
C ALA A 304 4.18 4.19 -7.80
N ALA A 305 4.93 3.59 -8.71
CA ALA A 305 6.40 3.59 -8.71
C ALA A 305 6.94 3.58 -10.16
N PRO A 306 8.16 4.07 -10.41
CA PRO A 306 8.80 3.97 -11.72
C PRO A 306 9.19 2.53 -12.08
N LYS A 307 9.51 2.29 -13.36
CA LYS A 307 9.80 0.94 -13.91
C LYS A 307 11.04 0.29 -13.30
N THR A 308 11.93 1.10 -12.71
CA THR A 308 13.14 0.69 -12.00
C THR A 308 12.88 0.07 -10.62
N VAL A 309 11.64 0.16 -10.10
CA VAL A 309 11.25 -0.34 -8.78
C VAL A 309 10.23 -1.47 -8.93
N ASP A 310 10.67 -2.71 -8.74
CA ASP A 310 9.80 -3.90 -8.82
C ASP A 310 9.09 -4.25 -7.50
N SER A 311 9.56 -3.68 -6.39
CA SER A 311 9.17 -4.06 -5.03
C SER A 311 9.13 -2.85 -4.09
N LEU A 312 8.15 -2.87 -3.17
CA LEU A 312 7.97 -1.86 -2.11
C LEU A 312 7.88 -2.54 -0.74
N VAL A 313 8.19 -1.81 0.32
CA VAL A 313 7.90 -2.21 1.69
C VAL A 313 6.60 -1.53 2.13
N VAL A 314 5.62 -2.32 2.60
CA VAL A 314 4.34 -1.83 3.09
C VAL A 314 4.10 -2.31 4.52
N ASN A 315 4.08 -1.38 5.48
CA ASN A 315 4.03 -1.66 6.93
C ASN A 315 5.11 -2.67 7.41
N GLY A 316 6.24 -2.78 6.71
CA GLY A 316 7.32 -3.74 7.00
C GLY A 316 7.24 -5.09 6.27
N ILE A 317 6.25 -5.29 5.38
CA ILE A 317 6.18 -6.45 4.48
C ILE A 317 6.77 -6.05 3.12
N ASN A 318 7.70 -6.84 2.56
CA ASN A 318 8.14 -6.67 1.18
C ASN A 318 7.04 -7.17 0.21
N VAL A 319 6.70 -6.35 -0.77
CA VAL A 319 5.65 -6.57 -1.77
C VAL A 319 6.25 -6.44 -3.16
N LYS A 320 6.37 -7.55 -3.89
CA LYS A 320 6.64 -7.54 -5.33
C LYS A 320 5.39 -7.06 -6.08
N LEU A 321 5.50 -5.92 -6.74
CA LEU A 321 4.34 -5.20 -7.31
C LEU A 321 3.66 -6.00 -8.43
N ALA A 322 4.44 -6.67 -9.27
CA ALA A 322 3.94 -7.50 -10.36
C ALA A 322 3.28 -8.82 -9.91
N GLU A 323 3.54 -9.28 -8.68
CA GLU A 323 2.98 -10.53 -8.13
C GLU A 323 1.73 -10.26 -7.27
N ALA A 324 1.79 -9.25 -6.41
CA ALA A 324 0.72 -8.94 -5.46
C ALA A 324 -0.27 -7.87 -5.96
N GLY A 325 0.13 -7.05 -6.92
CA GLY A 325 -0.63 -5.89 -7.41
C GLY A 325 -1.73 -6.26 -8.41
N MET A 326 -2.96 -5.86 -8.10
CA MET A 326 -4.09 -5.92 -9.03
C MET A 326 -4.19 -4.64 -9.85
N ASN A 327 -4.88 -4.68 -11.00
CA ASN A 327 -5.24 -3.50 -11.80
C ASN A 327 -4.05 -2.57 -12.08
N LYS A 328 -3.02 -3.09 -12.77
CA LYS A 328 -1.89 -2.29 -13.23
C LYS A 328 -2.36 -1.23 -14.23
N GLU A 329 -2.16 0.04 -13.89
CA GLU A 329 -2.46 1.21 -14.71
C GLU A 329 -1.18 2.04 -14.86
N VAL A 330 -0.87 2.54 -16.07
CA VAL A 330 0.20 3.55 -16.23
C VAL A 330 -0.41 4.92 -15.92
N VAL A 331 0.21 5.66 -14.99
CA VAL A 331 -0.28 6.97 -14.53
C VAL A 331 0.80 8.03 -14.65
N THR A 332 0.41 9.29 -14.88
CA THR A 332 1.30 10.43 -14.70
C THR A 332 1.29 10.82 -13.22
N PRO A 333 2.45 10.91 -12.54
CA PRO A 333 2.52 11.38 -11.16
C PRO A 333 2.19 12.88 -11.07
N PRO A 334 1.62 13.37 -9.96
CA PRO A 334 1.32 14.79 -9.77
C PRO A 334 2.60 15.61 -9.54
N SER A 335 2.54 16.91 -9.88
CA SER A 335 3.68 17.84 -9.86
C SER A 335 4.18 18.25 -8.47
N ASP A 336 3.59 17.71 -7.40
CA ASP A 336 4.05 17.81 -6.01
C ASP A 336 4.73 16.50 -5.52
N SER A 337 4.78 15.48 -6.39
CA SER A 337 5.54 14.25 -6.16
C SER A 337 6.84 14.17 -6.97
N SER A 338 7.13 15.17 -7.80
CA SER A 338 8.50 15.58 -8.12
C SER A 338 8.99 16.59 -7.06
N SER A 339 10.30 16.65 -6.80
CA SER A 339 10.88 17.38 -5.66
C SER A 339 11.12 18.87 -5.98
N SER A 340 10.05 19.67 -5.89
CA SER A 340 9.88 21.01 -6.47
C SER A 340 10.74 22.18 -5.94
N ASP A 341 11.92 21.94 -5.38
CA ASP A 341 12.80 22.97 -4.78
C ASP A 341 14.21 23.04 -5.40
N SER A 342 14.53 22.22 -6.40
CA SER A 342 15.88 22.12 -7.01
C SER A 342 15.80 22.00 -8.53
N SER A 343 16.63 22.75 -9.27
CA SER A 343 16.67 22.71 -10.75
C SER A 343 17.11 21.37 -11.35
N ASP A 344 17.70 20.48 -10.55
CA ASP A 344 18.16 19.14 -10.93
C ASP A 344 17.04 18.08 -10.75
N GLU A 345 15.79 18.47 -11.01
CA GLU A 345 14.59 17.72 -10.59
C GLU A 345 14.36 16.44 -11.42
N MET A 346 14.28 15.29 -10.74
CA MET A 346 13.96 13.99 -11.34
C MET A 346 12.48 13.95 -11.80
N HIS A 347 12.21 14.46 -13.00
CA HIS A 347 10.84 14.52 -13.54
C HIS A 347 10.37 13.15 -14.03
N TYR A 348 9.64 12.42 -13.17
CA TYR A 348 8.91 11.22 -13.58
C TYR A 348 7.77 11.57 -14.54
N SER A 349 7.85 11.09 -15.78
CA SER A 349 6.81 11.29 -16.81
C SER A 349 5.68 10.26 -16.70
N SER A 350 5.98 9.07 -16.16
CA SER A 350 5.01 8.00 -15.93
C SER A 350 5.46 7.07 -14.80
N MET A 351 4.49 6.46 -14.12
CA MET A 351 4.69 5.42 -13.11
C MET A 351 3.71 4.26 -13.34
N ASP A 352 4.11 3.05 -12.95
CA ASP A 352 3.21 1.91 -12.87
C ASP A 352 2.45 1.96 -11.53
N GLN A 353 1.14 2.12 -11.60
CA GLN A 353 0.24 2.14 -10.44
C GLN A 353 -0.44 0.78 -10.26
N TYR A 354 -0.35 0.23 -9.05
CA TYR A 354 -0.93 -1.04 -8.63
C TYR A 354 -1.95 -0.84 -7.51
N THR A 355 -2.99 -1.68 -7.51
CA THR A 355 -4.02 -1.73 -6.46
C THR A 355 -3.71 -2.91 -5.52
N LEU A 356 -3.40 -2.62 -4.25
CA LEU A 356 -3.08 -3.62 -3.24
C LEU A 356 -4.26 -3.81 -2.26
N PRO A 357 -4.72 -5.05 -2.02
CA PRO A 357 -5.83 -5.32 -1.11
C PRO A 357 -5.34 -5.43 0.34
N VAL A 358 -6.00 -4.70 1.24
CA VAL A 358 -5.62 -4.57 2.65
C VAL A 358 -6.86 -4.64 3.55
N TYR A 359 -6.69 -4.87 4.85
CA TYR A 359 -7.72 -4.46 5.81
C TYR A 359 -7.57 -2.96 6.11
N PRO A 360 -8.66 -2.27 6.52
CA PRO A 360 -8.60 -0.86 6.85
C PRO A 360 -7.62 -0.61 8.01
N GLY A 361 -6.88 0.50 7.89
CA GLY A 361 -5.75 0.84 8.75
C GLY A 361 -4.91 1.93 8.09
N VAL A 362 -3.79 2.30 8.72
CA VAL A 362 -2.78 3.20 8.12
C VAL A 362 -1.73 2.34 7.40
N ALA A 363 -1.48 2.65 6.13
CA ALA A 363 -0.39 2.05 5.37
C ALA A 363 0.81 3.01 5.34
N LYS A 364 1.98 2.52 5.72
CA LYS A 364 3.28 3.15 5.44
C LYS A 364 3.85 2.45 4.21
N VAL A 365 4.21 3.21 3.18
CA VAL A 365 4.79 2.71 1.93
C VAL A 365 6.16 3.34 1.76
N GLU A 366 7.17 2.52 1.58
CA GLU A 366 8.58 2.92 1.48
C GLU A 366 9.33 2.01 0.50
N LEU A 367 10.51 2.43 0.03
CA LEU A 367 11.37 1.55 -0.75
C LEU A 367 11.98 0.46 0.15
N PRO A 368 12.34 -0.72 -0.40
CA PRO A 368 13.29 -1.61 0.25
C PRO A 368 14.62 -0.89 0.50
N ASN A 369 15.35 -1.26 1.55
CA ASN A 369 16.67 -0.70 1.85
C ASN A 369 17.61 -0.89 0.66
N SER A 370 17.92 0.21 -0.04
CA SER A 370 18.85 0.25 -1.16
C SER A 370 19.92 1.28 -0.87
N LYS A 371 21.17 0.98 -1.23
CA LYS A 371 22.26 1.97 -1.22
C LYS A 371 22.26 2.85 -2.47
N TYR A 372 21.45 2.52 -3.47
CA TYR A 372 21.46 3.11 -4.82
C TYR A 372 20.38 4.18 -5.02
N ILE A 373 19.21 3.98 -4.40
CA ILE A 373 18.07 4.91 -4.47
C ILE A 373 17.42 5.08 -3.11
N GLN A 374 16.87 6.26 -2.87
CA GLN A 374 16.16 6.61 -1.63
C GLN A 374 14.84 7.33 -1.96
N ALA A 375 13.83 7.20 -1.10
CA ALA A 375 12.56 7.91 -1.21
C ALA A 375 11.98 8.16 0.19
N GLN A 376 11.15 9.19 0.33
CA GLN A 376 10.44 9.47 1.59
C GLN A 376 9.32 8.43 1.83
N GLN A 377 9.12 8.03 3.09
CA GLN A 377 8.02 7.13 3.47
C GLN A 377 6.66 7.83 3.30
N VAL A 378 5.85 7.35 2.36
CA VAL A 378 4.49 7.85 2.14
C VAL A 378 3.51 7.17 3.09
N LYS A 379 2.58 7.96 3.67
CA LYS A 379 1.58 7.48 4.63
C LYS A 379 0.18 7.62 4.06
N LEU A 380 -0.52 6.50 3.89
CA LEU A 380 -1.91 6.46 3.43
C LEU A 380 -2.84 6.18 4.61
N ASP A 381 -3.83 7.08 4.77
CA ASP A 381 -4.85 7.06 5.83
C ASP A 381 -6.28 7.02 5.29
N GLY A 382 -6.46 6.83 3.98
CA GLY A 382 -7.76 6.71 3.32
C GLY A 382 -7.67 5.98 1.97
N SER A 383 -8.76 5.30 1.59
CA SER A 383 -8.84 4.38 0.44
C SER A 383 -8.89 5.06 -0.94
N SER A 384 -8.77 6.39 -1.01
CA SER A 384 -8.76 7.18 -2.25
C SER A 384 -7.41 7.81 -2.58
N LYS A 385 -6.41 7.70 -1.69
CA LYS A 385 -5.06 8.23 -1.90
C LYS A 385 -4.18 7.19 -2.63
N VAL A 386 -3.32 7.68 -3.52
CA VAL A 386 -2.23 6.92 -4.13
C VAL A 386 -0.94 7.26 -3.39
N ALA A 387 -0.12 6.27 -3.05
CA ALA A 387 1.27 6.52 -2.65
C ALA A 387 2.14 6.58 -3.90
N TYR A 388 2.46 7.79 -4.37
CA TYR A 388 3.48 8.00 -5.39
C TYR A 388 4.86 7.87 -4.74
N ILE A 389 5.62 6.87 -5.16
CA ILE A 389 7.01 6.66 -4.74
C ILE A 389 7.89 7.23 -5.85
N ALA A 390 8.48 8.38 -5.58
CA ALA A 390 9.48 9.03 -6.42
C ALA A 390 10.87 8.84 -5.78
N PRO A 391 11.66 7.85 -6.25
CA PRO A 391 13.05 7.74 -5.86
C PRO A 391 13.89 8.97 -6.25
N GLN A 392 14.93 9.21 -5.48
CA GLN A 392 16.09 10.02 -5.86
C GLN A 392 17.31 9.11 -5.99
N ALA A 393 18.22 9.48 -6.89
CA ALA A 393 19.48 8.79 -7.06
C ALA A 393 20.41 9.05 -5.85
N THR A 394 21.48 8.27 -5.77
CA THR A 394 22.57 8.47 -4.82
C THR A 394 23.90 8.39 -5.56
N ASP A 395 24.96 8.94 -4.97
CA ASP A 395 26.34 8.87 -5.44
C ASP A 395 26.76 7.42 -5.75
N ALA A 396 26.24 6.45 -5.02
CA ALA A 396 26.54 5.03 -5.20
C ALA A 396 25.85 4.41 -6.44
N LEU A 397 24.77 5.00 -6.95
CA LEU A 397 24.15 4.62 -8.23
C LEU A 397 24.95 5.21 -9.39
N GLU A 398 25.23 6.52 -9.37
CA GLU A 398 26.06 7.13 -10.40
C GLU A 398 27.43 6.45 -10.46
N LYS A 399 28.11 6.27 -9.32
CA LYS A 399 29.38 5.53 -9.27
C LYS A 399 29.23 4.09 -9.76
N GLY A 400 28.16 3.39 -9.40
CA GLY A 400 27.92 2.02 -9.85
C GLY A 400 27.76 1.90 -11.37
N ILE A 401 27.14 2.89 -12.02
CA ILE A 401 27.05 3.00 -13.48
C ILE A 401 28.40 3.41 -14.07
N LEU A 402 29.08 4.42 -13.51
CA LEU A 402 30.36 4.92 -14.01
C LEU A 402 31.51 3.91 -13.88
N ASP A 403 31.51 3.04 -12.87
CA ASP A 403 32.48 1.95 -12.75
C ASP A 403 32.32 0.92 -13.91
N GLN A 404 31.09 0.66 -14.36
CA GLN A 404 30.80 -0.19 -15.52
C GLN A 404 31.13 0.51 -16.85
N VAL A 405 30.84 1.81 -16.96
CA VAL A 405 31.27 2.65 -18.09
C VAL A 405 32.79 2.66 -18.21
N GLN A 406 33.52 2.80 -17.09
CA GLN A 406 34.99 2.78 -17.08
C GLN A 406 35.54 1.39 -17.46
N GLN A 407 34.88 0.29 -17.08
CA GLN A 407 35.25 -1.03 -17.56
C GLN A 407 35.12 -1.13 -19.09
N ARG A 408 33.99 -0.69 -19.66
CA ARG A 408 33.81 -0.64 -21.14
C ARG A 408 34.86 0.24 -21.81
N ILE A 409 35.17 1.41 -21.24
CA ILE A 409 36.25 2.29 -21.74
C ILE A 409 37.59 1.56 -21.79
N ASN A 410 37.95 0.82 -20.74
CA ASN A 410 39.20 0.04 -20.69
C ASN A 410 39.20 -1.10 -21.74
N GLU A 411 38.08 -1.81 -21.89
CA GLU A 411 37.91 -2.87 -22.91
C GLU A 411 37.97 -2.35 -24.35
N CYS A 412 37.54 -1.12 -24.60
CA CYS A 412 37.60 -0.48 -25.90
C CYS A 412 39.01 0.08 -26.20
N THR A 413 39.64 0.78 -25.25
CA THR A 413 40.97 1.37 -25.45
C THR A 413 42.08 0.32 -25.54
N ALA A 414 41.91 -0.84 -24.92
CA ALA A 414 42.81 -1.98 -25.05
C ALA A 414 42.69 -2.73 -26.39
N SER A 415 41.69 -2.44 -27.24
CA SER A 415 41.58 -3.11 -28.55
C SER A 415 42.60 -2.55 -29.56
N THR A 416 43.13 -3.45 -30.39
CA THR A 416 43.94 -3.12 -31.58
C THR A 416 43.16 -3.25 -32.89
N GLU A 417 41.85 -3.50 -32.83
CA GLU A 417 40.96 -3.51 -34.01
C GLU A 417 40.78 -2.08 -34.54
N THR A 418 40.60 -1.90 -35.84
CA THR A 418 40.25 -0.58 -36.42
C THR A 418 38.86 -0.13 -35.96
N ASN A 419 37.88 -1.05 -36.05
CA ASN A 419 36.49 -0.85 -35.67
C ASN A 419 36.03 -1.97 -34.71
N LYS A 420 35.63 -1.61 -33.49
CA LYS A 420 35.08 -2.53 -32.49
C LYS A 420 33.63 -2.15 -32.14
N THR A 421 32.72 -3.13 -32.16
CA THR A 421 31.30 -2.94 -31.79
C THR A 421 31.18 -2.46 -30.34
N GLY A 422 30.26 -1.54 -30.05
CA GLY A 422 30.07 -0.97 -28.71
C GLY A 422 31.21 -0.07 -28.21
N CYS A 423 32.08 0.40 -29.11
CA CYS A 423 33.27 1.20 -28.82
C CYS A 423 33.40 2.46 -29.71
N SER A 424 32.29 3.00 -30.23
CA SER A 424 32.23 4.11 -31.19
C SER A 424 33.07 5.33 -30.80
N PHE A 425 33.03 5.76 -29.54
CA PHE A 425 33.86 6.83 -28.96
C PHE A 425 35.39 6.62 -29.10
N SER A 426 35.83 5.43 -29.53
CA SER A 426 37.23 5.03 -29.72
C SER A 426 37.51 4.38 -31.08
N ASN A 427 36.53 4.32 -31.98
CA ASN A 427 36.70 3.83 -33.35
C ASN A 427 37.20 4.97 -34.23
N GLY A 428 38.42 4.85 -34.74
CA GLY A 428 39.06 5.89 -35.55
C GLY A 428 38.57 5.92 -36.99
N THR A 429 38.94 6.98 -37.70
CA THR A 429 38.73 7.14 -39.14
C THR A 429 39.72 6.26 -39.92
N PHE A 430 39.43 4.96 -39.99
CA PHE A 430 40.19 3.97 -40.77
C PHE A 430 39.46 3.64 -42.08
N GLU A 431 40.20 3.29 -43.13
CA GLU A 431 39.66 2.96 -44.45
C GLU A 431 39.50 1.44 -44.64
N ASP A 432 38.27 0.97 -44.90
CA ASP A 432 37.96 -0.47 -44.96
C ASP A 432 38.26 -1.15 -46.32
N TYR A 433 38.30 -0.39 -47.43
CA TYR A 433 38.42 -0.93 -48.78
C TYR A 433 39.43 -0.15 -49.64
N GLY A 434 40.52 -0.80 -50.05
CA GLY A 434 41.57 -0.20 -50.87
C GLY A 434 42.47 0.81 -50.14
N GLY A 435 42.21 1.07 -48.86
CA GLY A 435 43.03 1.90 -48.00
C GLY A 435 44.27 1.17 -47.44
N PRO A 436 45.10 1.87 -46.65
CA PRO A 436 46.36 1.35 -46.16
C PRO A 436 46.20 0.27 -45.09
N SER A 437 47.22 -0.58 -44.95
CA SER A 437 47.35 -1.47 -43.79
C SER A 437 47.63 -0.65 -42.53
N TYR A 438 46.99 -0.98 -41.41
CA TYR A 438 47.17 -0.31 -40.11
C TYR A 438 47.88 -1.22 -39.08
N THR A 439 48.67 -0.64 -38.19
CA THR A 439 49.30 -1.33 -37.05
C THR A 439 49.55 -0.37 -35.87
N ASN A 440 50.06 -0.90 -34.75
CA ASN A 440 50.48 -0.12 -33.56
C ASN A 440 49.42 0.83 -33.00
N ILE A 441 48.13 0.51 -33.19
CA ILE A 441 46.99 1.33 -32.74
C ILE A 441 46.98 1.44 -31.22
N LYS A 442 46.99 2.67 -30.72
CA LYS A 442 46.94 3.03 -29.28
C LYS A 442 45.86 4.10 -29.08
N ARG A 443 45.03 3.91 -28.06
CA ARG A 443 43.86 4.72 -27.75
C ARG A 443 43.99 5.33 -26.35
N THR A 444 43.79 6.64 -26.23
CA THR A 444 43.88 7.38 -24.95
C THR A 444 42.67 8.28 -24.80
N VAL A 445 41.86 8.08 -23.76
CA VAL A 445 40.72 8.97 -23.45
C VAL A 445 41.23 10.24 -22.77
N SER A 446 40.67 11.39 -23.15
CA SER A 446 41.09 12.73 -22.69
C SER A 446 40.63 13.10 -21.27
N SER A 447 39.62 12.41 -20.73
CA SER A 447 38.96 12.73 -19.46
C SER A 447 38.37 11.49 -18.80
N GLN A 448 38.08 11.57 -17.50
CA GLN A 448 37.27 10.58 -16.79
C GLN A 448 35.79 10.70 -17.24
N PRO A 449 35.05 9.59 -17.42
CA PRO A 449 33.62 9.65 -17.73
C PRO A 449 32.81 10.25 -16.58
N SER A 450 31.76 10.98 -16.94
CA SER A 450 30.65 11.41 -16.06
C SER A 450 29.32 11.16 -16.76
N LEU A 451 28.21 11.16 -16.02
CA LEU A 451 26.88 11.12 -16.62
C LEU A 451 26.48 12.53 -17.10
N SER A 452 25.79 12.58 -18.25
CA SER A 452 25.07 13.78 -18.71
C SER A 452 23.55 13.64 -18.50
N GLU A 453 23.07 12.41 -18.26
CA GLU A 453 21.66 12.07 -18.14
C GLU A 453 21.52 10.78 -17.31
N LEU A 454 20.60 10.77 -16.36
CA LEU A 454 20.28 9.61 -15.51
C LEU A 454 18.77 9.57 -15.25
N ASP A 455 18.05 8.75 -16.01
CA ASP A 455 16.61 8.59 -15.89
C ASP A 455 16.21 7.39 -15.01
N LEU A 456 15.80 7.67 -13.78
CA LEU A 456 15.21 6.67 -12.88
C LEU A 456 13.81 6.21 -13.31
N SER A 457 13.12 6.90 -14.23
CA SER A 457 11.76 6.56 -14.69
C SER A 457 11.75 5.32 -15.57
N ASN A 458 12.66 5.24 -16.54
CA ASN A 458 12.84 4.09 -17.43
C ASN A 458 14.03 3.20 -17.03
N GLY A 459 14.99 3.74 -16.27
CA GLY A 459 16.26 3.06 -16.00
C GLY A 459 17.22 3.23 -17.15
N GLU A 460 17.37 4.45 -17.67
CA GLU A 460 18.26 4.79 -18.80
C GLU A 460 19.33 5.80 -18.36
N PHE A 461 20.51 5.75 -18.97
CA PHE A 461 21.59 6.70 -18.70
C PHE A 461 22.37 7.05 -19.98
N LYS A 462 23.04 8.20 -19.95
CA LYS A 462 23.95 8.67 -20.99
C LYS A 462 25.17 9.32 -20.37
N THR A 463 26.36 9.02 -20.89
CA THR A 463 27.58 9.72 -20.50
C THR A 463 27.70 11.08 -21.17
N SER A 464 28.44 11.98 -20.54
CA SER A 464 29.11 13.08 -21.24
C SER A 464 29.92 12.56 -22.44
N LEU A 465 30.19 13.44 -23.41
CA LEU A 465 30.95 13.09 -24.62
C LEU A 465 32.35 12.57 -24.26
N ILE A 466 32.62 11.30 -24.52
CA ILE A 466 33.92 10.67 -24.28
C ILE A 466 34.79 10.96 -25.50
N GLN A 467 35.95 11.59 -25.31
CA GLN A 467 36.90 11.90 -26.39
C GLN A 467 38.12 10.97 -26.31
N THR A 468 38.44 10.29 -27.41
CA THR A 468 39.60 9.40 -27.54
C THR A 468 40.58 9.93 -28.59
N ASN A 469 41.81 10.18 -28.18
CA ASN A 469 42.94 10.37 -29.09
C ASN A 469 43.48 9.01 -29.54
N ILE A 470 43.74 8.86 -30.84
CA ILE A 470 44.19 7.61 -31.44
C ILE A 470 45.50 7.86 -32.19
N THR A 471 46.52 7.07 -31.87
CA THR A 471 47.79 7.04 -32.63
C THR A 471 47.98 5.65 -33.20
N TYR A 472 48.53 5.56 -34.42
CA TYR A 472 48.72 4.31 -35.15
C TYR A 472 49.87 4.47 -36.15
N GLN A 473 50.20 3.39 -36.84
CA GLN A 473 51.04 3.43 -38.03
C GLN A 473 50.28 2.86 -39.22
N TYR A 474 50.53 3.41 -40.42
CA TYR A 474 49.91 2.96 -41.66
C TYR A 474 50.93 2.80 -42.79
N ARG A 475 50.57 2.02 -43.81
CA ARG A 475 51.29 1.95 -45.09
C ARG A 475 50.36 1.50 -46.21
N PHE A 476 50.50 2.07 -47.41
CA PHE A 476 49.63 1.73 -48.54
C PHE A 476 49.95 0.34 -49.11
N ASP A 477 51.21 0.10 -49.48
CA ASP A 477 51.66 -1.17 -50.06
C ASP A 477 52.57 -1.98 -49.13
N SER A 478 52.79 -3.25 -49.46
CA SER A 478 53.72 -4.12 -48.72
C SER A 478 55.19 -3.71 -48.83
N GLU A 479 55.53 -2.92 -49.85
CA GLU A 479 56.87 -2.37 -50.13
C GLU A 479 57.08 -0.96 -49.55
N SER A 480 56.01 -0.30 -49.08
CA SER A 480 56.10 1.01 -48.42
C SER A 480 56.62 0.88 -46.99
N ASP A 481 57.39 1.89 -46.56
CA ASP A 481 57.70 2.13 -45.15
C ASP A 481 56.42 2.44 -44.34
N TRP A 482 56.50 2.29 -43.01
CA TRP A 482 55.40 2.64 -42.11
C TRP A 482 55.45 4.13 -41.73
N GLU A 483 54.34 4.84 -41.92
CA GLU A 483 54.16 6.24 -41.55
C GLU A 483 53.33 6.36 -40.26
N ASP A 484 53.64 7.34 -39.39
CA ASP A 484 52.91 7.61 -38.15
C ASP A 484 51.59 8.34 -38.43
N GLY A 485 50.47 7.71 -38.08
CA GLY A 485 49.11 8.25 -38.24
C GLY A 485 48.48 8.71 -36.92
N ARG A 486 47.54 9.65 -37.02
CA ARG A 486 46.72 10.14 -35.90
C ARG A 486 45.27 10.30 -36.33
N SER A 487 44.35 9.96 -35.43
CA SER A 487 42.91 10.17 -35.57
C SER A 487 42.33 10.49 -34.20
N SER A 488 41.08 10.93 -34.16
CA SER A 488 40.32 11.17 -32.93
C SER A 488 38.91 10.65 -33.11
N ALA A 489 38.35 10.06 -32.06
CA ALA A 489 36.98 9.60 -32.00
C ALA A 489 36.28 10.23 -30.79
N SER A 490 34.99 10.48 -30.89
CA SER A 490 34.20 10.88 -29.72
C SER A 490 32.73 10.52 -29.88
N ASP A 491 32.15 9.95 -28.84
CA ASP A 491 30.74 9.59 -28.76
C ASP A 491 30.30 9.54 -27.29
N CYS A 492 28.99 9.46 -27.04
CA CYS A 492 28.43 9.20 -25.72
C CYS A 492 28.14 7.69 -25.59
N LEU A 493 28.38 7.09 -24.43
CA LEU A 493 27.83 5.77 -24.13
C LEU A 493 26.42 5.92 -23.54
N THR A 494 25.45 5.26 -24.15
CA THR A 494 24.11 5.09 -23.58
C THR A 494 23.97 3.71 -22.96
N GLY A 495 23.01 3.55 -22.05
CA GLY A 495 22.66 2.23 -21.55
C GLY A 495 21.42 2.23 -20.67
N THR A 496 21.15 1.06 -20.12
CA THR A 496 20.06 0.80 -19.18
C THR A 496 20.60 0.29 -17.86
N PHE A 497 19.84 0.50 -16.79
CA PHE A 497 20.10 -0.09 -15.47
C PHE A 497 18.79 -0.48 -14.79
N VAL A 498 18.84 -1.49 -13.92
CA VAL A 498 17.71 -1.90 -13.08
C VAL A 498 18.23 -2.21 -11.68
N ILE A 499 17.45 -1.85 -10.66
CA ILE A 499 17.75 -2.15 -9.27
C ILE A 499 16.76 -3.24 -8.82
N LYS A 500 17.26 -4.44 -8.49
CA LYS A 500 16.42 -5.60 -8.11
C LYS A 500 16.95 -6.26 -6.86
N ASP A 501 16.05 -6.56 -5.92
CA ASP A 501 16.38 -7.16 -4.61
C ASP A 501 17.53 -6.43 -3.85
N GLY A 502 17.80 -5.16 -4.18
CA GLY A 502 18.89 -4.32 -3.63
C GLY A 502 20.18 -4.25 -4.47
N GLU A 503 20.31 -5.06 -5.52
CA GLU A 503 21.47 -5.10 -6.42
C GLU A 503 21.26 -4.22 -7.67
N LEU A 504 22.35 -3.65 -8.19
CA LEU A 504 22.35 -2.85 -9.42
C LEU A 504 22.89 -3.68 -10.60
N ALA A 505 22.06 -3.88 -11.61
CA ALA A 505 22.47 -4.41 -12.91
C ALA A 505 22.55 -3.27 -13.93
N VAL A 506 23.65 -3.17 -14.68
CA VAL A 506 23.88 -2.15 -15.71
C VAL A 506 24.16 -2.84 -17.05
N LYS A 507 23.63 -2.29 -18.14
CA LYS A 507 23.88 -2.73 -19.52
C LYS A 507 24.16 -1.52 -20.39
N ILE A 508 25.38 -1.41 -20.91
CA ILE A 508 25.75 -0.43 -21.94
C ILE A 508 25.24 -0.92 -23.30
N ASP A 509 24.76 -0.01 -24.15
CA ASP A 509 24.33 -0.37 -25.50
C ASP A 509 25.51 -0.47 -26.47
N ASP A 510 25.52 -1.52 -27.29
CA ASP A 510 26.60 -1.77 -28.25
C ASP A 510 26.42 -1.03 -29.59
N SER A 511 25.27 -0.37 -29.75
CA SER A 511 24.97 0.55 -30.83
C SER A 511 25.01 1.99 -30.32
N GLY A 512 25.94 2.80 -30.82
CA GLY A 512 25.73 4.25 -30.84
C GLY A 512 24.42 4.51 -31.60
N LYS A 513 23.41 5.05 -30.93
CA LYS A 513 22.16 5.46 -31.56
C LYS A 513 22.47 6.66 -32.45
N ASN A 514 22.73 6.41 -33.74
CA ASN A 514 22.92 7.47 -34.72
C ASN A 514 21.61 8.26 -34.89
N TYR A 515 21.46 9.32 -34.09
CA TYR A 515 20.48 10.38 -34.29
C TYR A 515 20.94 11.23 -35.48
N TYR A 516 20.65 10.74 -36.69
CA TYR A 516 20.75 11.47 -37.96
C TYR A 516 19.59 12.46 -38.14
#